data_AF-E7EAS3-F1
#
_entry.id   AF-E7EAS3-F1
#
_cell.length_a   1.000
_cell.length_b   1.000
_cell.length_c   1.000
_cell.angle_alpha   90.00
_cell.angle_beta   90.00
_cell.angle_gamma   90.00
#
_symmetry.space_group_name_H-M   'P 1'
#
loop_
_entity.id
_entity.type
_entity.pdbx_description
1 polymer ?
#
loop_
_entity_poly.entity_id
_entity_poly.type
_entity_poly.pdbx_seq_one_letter_code
_entity_poly.pdbx_strand_id
1 'polypeptide(L)'
;RPAGELQYRAFLLMLALQTVSQAYEIQRGLRAARAGQASESNICRVQEHYMQLETYVLSPCRASIKKCTGVCSFPLHNPTNHAVVIFDQIQSGALLDSSVCCVPVAYDSLRVVELMDDGTTLSHVKENM
;
A
#
# COMPACT_ATOMS: atom_id res chain seq x y z
N ARG A 1 -46.03 -44.45 9.26
CA ARG A 1 -46.21 -43.18 8.51
C ARG A 1 -45.07 -42.24 8.93
N PRO A 2 -44.08 -41.93 8.08
CA PRO A 2 -42.79 -41.36 8.48
C PRO A 2 -42.83 -39.82 8.45
N ALA A 3 -43.73 -39.22 9.23
CA ALA A 3 -43.84 -37.75 9.26
C ALA A 3 -42.62 -37.10 9.96
N GLY A 4 -42.07 -37.76 10.99
CA GLY A 4 -40.94 -37.24 11.77
C GLY A 4 -39.60 -37.23 11.03
N GLU A 5 -39.36 -38.21 10.15
CA GLU A 5 -38.11 -38.27 9.39
C GLU A 5 -38.04 -37.18 8.32
N LEU A 6 -39.16 -36.92 7.64
CA LEU A 6 -39.24 -35.86 6.63
C LEU A 6 -39.09 -34.47 7.27
N GLN A 7 -39.71 -34.27 8.45
CA GLN A 7 -39.58 -33.05 9.24
C GLN A 7 -38.16 -32.85 9.76
N TYR A 8 -37.50 -33.91 10.24
CA TYR A 8 -36.11 -33.85 10.69
C TYR A 8 -35.14 -33.52 9.55
N ARG A 9 -35.30 -34.14 8.38
CA ARG A 9 -34.50 -33.82 7.19
C ARG A 9 -34.71 -32.37 6.74
N ALA A 10 -35.95 -31.88 6.72
CA ALA A 10 -36.26 -30.49 6.39
C ALA A 10 -35.62 -29.51 7.38
N PHE A 11 -35.64 -29.84 8.67
CA PHE A 11 -35.00 -29.04 9.71
C PHE A 11 -33.48 -28.98 9.55
N LEU A 12 -32.82 -30.12 9.30
CA LEU A 12 -31.38 -30.15 9.04
C LEU A 12 -30.99 -29.35 7.80
N LEU A 13 -31.80 -29.40 6.75
CA LEU A 13 -31.55 -28.67 5.50
C LEU A 13 -31.69 -27.16 5.72
N MET A 14 -32.72 -26.73 6.46
CA MET A 14 -32.87 -25.34 6.89
C MET A 14 -31.68 -24.85 7.72
N LEU A 15 -31.24 -25.66 8.69
CA LEU A 15 -30.10 -25.31 9.53
C LEU A 15 -28.81 -25.19 8.70
N ALA A 16 -28.57 -26.11 7.76
CA ALA A 16 -27.43 -26.04 6.84
C ALA A 16 -27.49 -24.78 5.94
N LEU A 17 -28.67 -24.41 5.45
CA LEU A 17 -28.82 -23.20 4.64
C LEU A 17 -28.59 -21.92 5.46
N GLN A 18 -29.06 -21.88 6.70
CA GLN A 18 -28.84 -20.76 7.61
C GLN A 18 -27.36 -20.60 7.99
N THR A 19 -26.64 -21.69 8.22
CA THR A 19 -25.21 -21.61 8.53
C THR A 19 -24.39 -21.17 7.32
N VAL A 20 -24.72 -21.66 6.12
CA VAL A 20 -24.05 -21.24 4.88
C VAL A 20 -24.36 -19.77 4.55
N SER A 21 -25.59 -19.30 4.73
CA SER A 21 -25.94 -17.90 4.46
C SER A 21 -25.23 -16.95 5.43
N GLN A 22 -25.14 -17.32 6.72
CA GLN A 22 -24.42 -16.53 7.71
C GLN A 22 -22.91 -16.49 7.42
N ALA A 23 -22.30 -17.62 7.08
CA ALA A 23 -20.90 -17.68 6.67
C ALA A 23 -20.63 -16.85 5.41
N TYR A 24 -21.55 -16.89 4.43
CA TYR A 24 -21.46 -16.11 3.21
C TYR A 24 -21.56 -14.61 3.47
N GLU A 25 -22.48 -14.14 4.32
CA GLU A 25 -22.60 -12.72 4.67
C GLU A 25 -21.37 -12.21 5.44
N ILE A 26 -20.79 -13.02 6.33
CA ILE A 26 -19.52 -12.67 7.00
C ILE A 26 -18.40 -12.54 5.97
N GLN A 27 -18.26 -13.50 5.06
CA GLN A 27 -17.24 -13.43 4.00
C GLN A 27 -17.46 -12.24 3.05
N ARG A 28 -18.72 -11.95 2.70
CA ARG A 28 -19.10 -10.80 1.88
C ARG A 28 -18.77 -9.48 2.59
N GLY A 29 -19.05 -9.38 3.89
CA GLY A 29 -18.67 -8.23 4.72
C GLY A 29 -17.15 -8.02 4.75
N LEU A 30 -16.37 -9.10 4.90
CA LEU A 30 -14.90 -9.04 4.84
C LEU A 30 -14.36 -8.62 3.47
N ARG A 31 -15.03 -9.02 2.37
CA ARG A 31 -14.68 -8.56 1.00
C ARG A 31 -15.08 -7.11 0.76
N ALA A 32 -16.25 -6.69 1.25
CA ALA A 32 -16.71 -5.31 1.16
C ALA A 32 -15.83 -4.34 1.99
N ALA A 33 -15.37 -4.77 3.17
CA ALA A 33 -14.40 -4.02 3.97
C ALA A 33 -13.05 -3.83 3.26
N ARG A 34 -12.64 -4.77 2.41
CA ARG A 34 -11.45 -4.64 1.54
C ARG A 34 -11.69 -3.73 0.33
N ALA A 35 -12.91 -3.74 -0.22
CA ALA A 35 -13.27 -2.89 -1.36
C ALA A 35 -13.56 -1.42 -0.98
N GLY A 36 -14.05 -1.17 0.24
CA GLY A 36 -14.41 0.17 0.74
C GLY A 36 -13.22 1.07 1.12
N GLN A 37 -11.97 0.61 0.98
CA GLN A 37 -10.75 1.41 1.18
C GLN A 37 -10.16 1.92 -0.14
N ALA A 38 -10.83 1.72 -1.28
CA ALA A 38 -10.47 2.38 -2.53
C ALA A 38 -11.00 3.82 -2.54
N SER A 39 -10.52 4.66 -1.62
CA SER A 39 -10.48 6.09 -1.92
C SER A 39 -9.40 6.28 -3.01
N GLU A 40 -9.70 7.06 -4.05
CA GLU A 40 -8.77 7.41 -5.14
C GLU A 40 -7.41 7.95 -4.64
N SER A 41 -7.30 8.29 -3.36
CA SER A 41 -6.11 8.71 -2.64
C SER A 41 -5.09 7.61 -2.29
N ASN A 42 -5.38 6.33 -2.56
CA ASN A 42 -4.51 5.21 -2.20
C ASN A 42 -3.66 4.63 -3.35
N ILE A 43 -3.77 5.12 -4.59
CA ILE A 43 -2.88 4.66 -5.68
C ILE A 43 -1.47 5.22 -5.47
N CYS A 44 -0.44 4.44 -5.82
CA CYS A 44 0.96 4.84 -5.73
C CYS A 44 1.22 6.22 -6.36
N ARG A 45 1.69 7.16 -5.54
CA ARG A 45 1.97 8.54 -5.94
C ARG A 45 3.07 9.16 -5.11
N VAL A 46 3.64 10.24 -5.64
CA VAL A 46 4.52 11.13 -4.87
C VAL A 46 3.65 12.09 -4.05
N GLN A 47 3.91 12.14 -2.76
CA GLN A 47 3.26 13.02 -1.80
C GLN A 47 4.27 14.04 -1.28
N GLU A 48 3.87 15.31 -1.17
CA GLU A 48 4.70 16.30 -0.51
C GLU A 48 4.93 15.94 0.96
N HIS A 49 6.19 16.02 1.36
CA HIS A 49 6.61 15.78 2.73
C HIS A 49 7.79 16.68 3.05
N TYR A 50 7.71 17.40 4.15
CA TYR A 50 8.74 18.32 4.58
C TYR A 50 9.43 17.81 5.83
N MET A 51 10.74 17.98 5.88
CA MET A 51 11.59 17.64 7.00
C MET A 51 12.28 18.89 7.54
N GLN A 52 12.40 18.96 8.87
CA GLN A 52 13.25 19.92 9.58
C GLN A 52 14.70 19.45 9.49
N LEU A 53 15.57 20.35 9.00
CA LEU A 53 16.98 20.10 8.72
C LEU A 53 17.91 20.90 9.65
N GLU A 54 17.37 21.72 10.55
CA GLU A 54 18.12 22.66 11.39
C GLU A 54 19.19 22.01 12.28
N THR A 55 19.03 20.72 12.58
CA THR A 55 20.01 19.91 13.33
C THR A 55 21.15 19.36 12.48
N TYR A 56 21.03 19.43 11.16
CA TYR A 56 21.96 18.81 10.21
C TYR A 56 22.67 19.83 9.32
N VAL A 57 21.99 20.91 8.94
CA VAL A 57 22.51 21.94 8.03
C VAL A 57 22.12 23.34 8.51
N LEU A 58 22.91 24.34 8.15
CA LEU A 58 22.62 25.75 8.45
C LEU A 58 21.50 26.32 7.58
N SER A 59 21.37 25.84 6.33
CA SER A 59 20.31 26.26 5.40
C SER A 59 20.12 25.24 4.28
N PRO A 60 18.88 25.01 3.79
CA PRO A 60 17.63 25.53 4.33
C PRO A 60 17.24 24.82 5.63
N CYS A 61 16.58 25.54 6.54
CA CYS A 61 16.08 24.99 7.79
C CYS A 61 15.02 23.89 7.57
N ARG A 62 14.24 23.99 6.49
CA ARG A 62 13.21 23.00 6.14
C ARG A 62 13.23 22.77 4.64
N ALA A 63 13.14 21.52 4.21
CA ALA A 63 13.07 21.15 2.80
C ALA A 63 11.94 20.14 2.53
N SER A 64 11.44 20.14 1.29
CA SER A 64 10.52 19.10 0.81
C SER A 64 11.34 17.92 0.30
N ILE A 65 11.29 16.80 1.01
CA ILE A 65 11.94 15.54 0.61
C ILE A 65 10.98 14.68 -0.22
N LYS A 66 9.67 15.00 -0.18
CA LYS A 66 8.58 14.20 -0.75
C LYS A 66 8.64 12.74 -0.24
N LYS A 67 7.63 11.94 -0.53
CA LYS A 67 7.67 10.49 -0.30
C LYS A 67 6.73 9.77 -1.24
N CYS A 68 7.06 8.53 -1.58
CA CYS A 68 6.14 7.66 -2.33
C CYS A 68 5.17 7.00 -1.34
N THR A 69 3.87 7.09 -1.61
CA THR A 69 2.82 6.47 -0.79
C THR A 69 1.71 5.88 -1.64
N GLY A 70 0.99 4.93 -1.06
CA GLY A 70 -0.11 4.23 -1.72
C GLY A 70 0.26 2.80 -2.12
N VAL A 71 -0.70 2.13 -2.74
CA VAL A 71 -0.59 0.77 -3.26
C VAL A 71 -0.36 0.80 -4.76
N CYS A 72 0.45 -0.14 -5.25
CA CYS A 72 0.57 -0.40 -6.68
C CYS A 72 -0.64 -1.20 -7.15
N SER A 73 -1.44 -0.63 -8.05
CA SER A 73 -2.63 -1.26 -8.63
C SER A 73 -2.58 -1.17 -10.16
N PHE A 74 -3.36 -2.01 -10.85
CA PHE A 74 -3.45 -1.98 -12.30
C PHE A 74 -4.35 -0.81 -12.77
N PRO A 75 -3.97 -0.08 -13.83
CA PRO A 75 -2.71 -0.19 -14.58
C PRO A 75 -1.52 0.38 -13.79
N LEU A 76 -0.40 -0.34 -13.77
CA LEU A 76 0.82 0.13 -13.11
C LEU A 76 1.38 1.34 -13.87
N HIS A 77 1.75 2.40 -13.15
CA HIS A 77 2.35 3.60 -13.73
C HIS A 77 3.88 3.46 -13.76
N ASN A 78 4.49 3.54 -14.95
CA ASN A 78 5.92 3.37 -15.19
C ASN A 78 6.55 2.09 -14.57
N PRO A 79 5.96 0.89 -14.77
CA PRO A 79 6.50 -0.33 -14.20
C PRO A 79 7.75 -0.80 -14.95
N THR A 80 8.62 -1.51 -14.24
CA THR A 80 9.62 -2.37 -14.90
C THR A 80 8.94 -3.65 -15.40
N ASN A 81 9.54 -4.30 -16.40
CA ASN A 81 9.03 -5.60 -16.89
C ASN A 81 8.89 -6.63 -15.75
N HIS A 82 9.81 -6.62 -14.80
CA HIS A 82 9.78 -7.49 -13.63
C HIS A 82 8.58 -7.19 -12.71
N ALA A 83 8.26 -5.92 -12.50
CA ALA A 83 7.08 -5.52 -11.73
C ALA A 83 5.78 -5.96 -12.40
N VAL A 84 5.71 -5.92 -13.75
CA VAL A 84 4.55 -6.44 -14.50
C VAL A 84 4.37 -7.94 -14.27
N VAL A 85 5.45 -8.73 -14.39
CA VAL A 85 5.40 -10.19 -14.20
C VAL A 85 5.01 -10.57 -12.78
N ILE A 86 5.60 -9.93 -11.76
CA ILE A 86 5.23 -10.17 -10.36
C ILE A 86 3.75 -9.84 -10.13
N PHE A 87 3.29 -8.69 -10.64
CA PHE A 87 1.90 -8.28 -10.45
C PHE A 87 0.92 -9.27 -11.10
N ASP A 88 1.22 -9.75 -12.31
CA ASP A 88 0.42 -10.76 -13.01
C ASP A 88 0.33 -12.08 -12.23
N GLN A 89 1.44 -12.54 -11.66
CA GLN A 89 1.48 -13.73 -10.81
C GLN A 89 0.64 -13.55 -9.53
N ILE A 90 0.76 -12.42 -8.85
CA ILE A 90 -0.05 -12.11 -7.66
C ILE A 90 -1.54 -12.07 -8.01
N GLN A 91 -1.89 -11.41 -9.12
CA GLN A 91 -3.28 -11.31 -9.59
C GLN A 91 -3.85 -12.68 -9.97
N SER A 92 -2.99 -13.57 -10.48
CA SER A 92 -3.32 -14.98 -10.78
C SER A 92 -3.41 -15.86 -9.52
N GLY A 93 -3.18 -15.30 -8.33
CA GLY A 93 -3.34 -16.00 -7.05
C GLY A 93 -2.06 -16.68 -6.53
N ALA A 94 -0.90 -16.36 -7.08
CA ALA A 94 0.37 -16.85 -6.54
C ALA A 94 0.63 -16.26 -5.14
N LEU A 95 1.01 -17.12 -4.20
CA LEU A 95 1.52 -16.70 -2.90
C LEU A 95 3.00 -16.42 -3.03
N LEU A 96 3.33 -15.16 -3.29
CA LEU A 96 4.70 -14.68 -3.39
C LEU A 96 5.10 -14.03 -2.06
N ASP A 97 6.35 -14.23 -1.66
CA ASP A 97 6.96 -13.54 -0.51
C ASP A 97 7.20 -12.04 -0.78
N SER A 98 6.93 -11.58 -2.00
CA SER A 98 7.13 -10.20 -2.44
C SER A 98 5.88 -9.64 -3.12
N SER A 99 5.68 -8.33 -2.95
CA SER A 99 4.65 -7.55 -3.64
C SER A 99 5.28 -6.34 -4.32
N VAL A 100 4.60 -5.77 -5.31
CA VAL A 100 5.05 -4.54 -5.96
C VAL A 100 4.86 -3.37 -4.98
N CYS A 101 5.94 -2.66 -4.67
CA CYS A 101 5.94 -1.57 -3.69
C CYS A 101 6.03 -0.19 -4.37
N CYS A 102 5.37 0.80 -3.76
CA CYS A 102 5.44 2.19 -4.19
C CYS A 102 6.72 2.86 -3.66
N VAL A 103 7.76 2.91 -4.50
CA VAL A 103 9.08 3.40 -4.12
C VAL A 103 9.57 4.51 -5.05
N PRO A 104 10.48 5.40 -4.60
CA PRO A 104 11.10 6.37 -5.48
C PRO A 104 11.91 5.69 -6.58
N VAL A 105 11.81 6.21 -7.80
CA VAL A 105 12.56 5.73 -8.98
C VAL A 105 13.43 6.82 -9.59
N ALA A 106 13.29 8.05 -9.10
CA ALA A 106 14.07 9.21 -9.47
C ALA A 106 14.13 10.13 -8.24
N TYR A 107 15.25 10.84 -8.11
CA TYR A 107 15.51 11.74 -7.00
C TYR A 107 16.06 13.06 -7.52
N ASP A 108 15.84 14.12 -6.76
CA ASP A 108 16.40 15.43 -7.04
C ASP A 108 17.60 15.68 -6.10
N SER A 109 18.42 16.68 -6.44
CA SER A 109 19.51 17.13 -5.57
C SER A 109 19.04 18.29 -4.68
N LEU A 110 19.45 18.33 -3.41
CA LEU A 110 19.20 19.45 -2.50
C LEU A 110 20.49 20.22 -2.23
N ARG A 111 20.49 21.53 -2.52
CA ARG A 111 21.60 22.41 -2.11
C ARG A 111 21.45 22.78 -0.63
N VAL A 112 22.52 22.58 0.12
CA VAL A 112 22.60 22.88 1.55
C VAL A 112 23.83 23.73 1.88
N VAL A 113 23.82 24.35 3.05
CA VAL A 113 24.97 25.02 3.66
C VAL A 113 25.27 24.31 4.96
N GLU A 114 26.50 23.81 5.12
CA GLU A 114 26.96 23.09 6.30
C GLU A 114 28.06 23.91 7.00
N LEU A 115 28.18 23.72 8.32
CA LEU A 115 29.32 24.20 9.10
C LEU A 115 30.27 23.03 9.28
N MET A 116 31.51 23.17 8.81
CA MET A 116 32.55 22.17 9.02
C MET A 116 33.07 22.24 10.47
N ASP A 117 33.74 21.17 10.91
CA ASP A 117 34.26 21.06 12.29
C ASP A 117 35.27 22.17 12.66
N ASP A 118 35.93 22.75 11.66
CA ASP A 118 36.87 23.88 11.82
C ASP A 118 36.19 25.25 11.89
N GLY A 119 34.84 25.30 11.84
CA GLY A 119 34.04 26.51 11.87
C GLY A 119 33.89 27.21 10.52
N THR A 120 34.38 26.62 9.42
CA THR A 120 34.17 27.16 8.08
C THR A 120 32.81 26.76 7.50
N THR A 121 32.15 27.66 6.79
CA THR A 121 30.87 27.38 6.12
C THR A 121 31.09 26.94 4.68
N LEU A 122 30.39 25.90 4.25
CA LEU A 122 30.53 25.37 2.89
C LEU A 122 29.16 25.07 2.28
N SER A 123 28.97 25.47 1.03
CA SER A 123 27.77 25.14 0.26
C SER A 123 28.00 23.88 -0.56
N HIS A 124 27.11 22.91 -0.39
CA HIS A 124 27.19 21.60 -1.02
C HIS A 124 25.85 21.21 -1.64
N VAL A 125 25.92 20.29 -2.59
CA VAL A 125 24.74 19.63 -3.16
C VAL A 125 24.68 18.22 -2.58
N LYS A 126 23.57 17.89 -1.91
CA LYS A 126 23.23 16.53 -1.48
C LYS A 126 22.43 15.87 -2.58
N GLU A 127 22.98 14.80 -3.14
CA GLU A 127 22.30 13.99 -4.16
C GLU A 127 21.28 13.05 -3.51
N ASN A 128 20.31 12.61 -4.30
CA ASN A 128 19.27 11.65 -3.91
C ASN A 128 18.39 12.09 -2.73
N MET A 129 17.97 13.35 -2.74
CA MET A 129 17.12 13.97 -1.70
C MET A 129 15.65 14.06 -2.13
#